data_AF-A0A4S8II31-F1
#
_entry.id   AF-A0A4S8II31-F1
#
_cell.length_a   1.000
_cell.length_b   1.000
_cell.length_c   1.000
_cell.angle_alpha   90.00
_cell.angle_beta   90.00
_cell.angle_gamma   90.00
#
_symmetry.space_group_name_H-M   'P 1'
#
loop_
_entity.id
_entity.type
_entity.pdbx_description
1 polymer ?
#
loop_
_entity_poly.entity_id
_entity_poly.type
_entity_poly.pdbx_seq_one_letter_code
_entity_poly.pdbx_strand_id
1 'polypeptide(L)'
;MDEALLLFSVVVVIIAVLASLSSPSEARAFFVFGDSLVDNGNNNFLATTARADSPPYGIDTPSHQPTGRFSNGLNIPDILSEHLGAEPTLPYLSPDLQGEKLLVGANFASAGIGILNDTGIQFRLHEMGARRALVTGTGPLGCVPAELALRSLDGECDPELQRAASLFNSQLFQVLQELNSQFGADVFISANAFRMHMNYVTNPEAFGKTS
;
A
#
# COMPACT_ATOMS: atom_id res chain seq x y z
N MET A 1 -50.17 24.56 -25.42
CA MET A 1 -49.70 23.55 -24.44
C MET A 1 -49.22 22.32 -25.21
N ASP A 2 -48.45 22.49 -26.28
CA ASP A 2 -47.03 22.88 -26.40
C ASP A 2 -46.15 21.65 -26.26
N GLU A 3 -45.92 20.96 -27.38
CA GLU A 3 -44.95 19.87 -27.51
C GLU A 3 -43.57 20.24 -26.93
N ALA A 4 -43.21 21.53 -27.01
CA ALA A 4 -42.03 22.08 -26.37
C ALA A 4 -42.00 21.89 -24.84
N LEU A 5 -43.15 22.01 -24.17
CA LEU A 5 -43.26 21.80 -22.73
C LEU A 5 -43.15 20.31 -22.38
N LEU A 6 -43.69 19.43 -23.23
CA LEU A 6 -43.57 17.98 -23.07
C LEU A 6 -42.12 17.51 -23.28
N LEU A 7 -41.46 17.98 -24.34
CA LEU A 7 -40.04 17.73 -24.63
C LEU A 7 -39.14 18.22 -23.49
N PHE A 8 -39.37 19.43 -23.00
CA PHE A 8 -38.63 19.98 -21.86
C PHE A 8 -38.78 19.10 -20.61
N SER A 9 -40.01 18.66 -20.32
CA SER A 9 -40.30 17.79 -19.17
C SER A 9 -39.59 16.44 -19.28
N VAL A 10 -39.60 15.83 -20.47
CA VAL A 10 -38.92 14.55 -20.72
C VAL A 10 -37.40 14.69 -20.56
N VAL A 11 -36.81 15.77 -21.09
CA VAL A 11 -35.37 16.03 -20.93
C VAL A 11 -34.99 16.22 -19.46
N VAL A 12 -35.78 16.97 -18.68
CA VAL A 12 -35.54 17.15 -17.24
C VAL A 12 -35.62 15.82 -16.49
N VAL A 13 -36.60 14.98 -16.81
CA VAL A 13 -36.73 13.64 -16.19
C VAL A 13 -35.54 12.75 -16.56
N ILE A 14 -35.09 12.76 -17.82
CA ILE A 14 -33.91 12.00 -18.25
C ILE A 14 -32.66 12.46 -17.50
N ILE A 15 -32.44 13.78 -17.38
CA ILE A 15 -31.31 14.34 -16.65
C ILE A 15 -31.37 13.94 -15.16
N ALA A 16 -32.54 14.02 -14.53
CA ALA A 16 -32.72 13.64 -13.14
C ALA A 16 -32.46 12.13 -12.91
N VAL A 17 -32.94 11.27 -13.82
CA VAL A 17 -32.68 9.83 -13.78
C VAL A 17 -31.20 9.54 -13.95
N LEU A 18 -30.52 10.15 -14.92
CA LEU A 18 -29.07 10.00 -15.12
C LEU A 18 -28.28 10.48 -13.90
N ALA A 19 -28.66 11.60 -13.29
CA ALA A 19 -28.02 12.12 -12.08
C ALA A 19 -28.21 11.21 -10.86
N SER A 20 -29.34 10.50 -10.76
CA SER A 20 -29.60 9.52 -9.70
C SER A 20 -28.94 8.16 -9.92
N LEU A 21 -28.53 7.84 -11.15
CA LEU A 21 -27.75 6.64 -11.48
C LEU A 21 -26.27 6.83 -11.12
N SER A 22 -25.77 8.07 -11.11
CA SER A 22 -24.45 8.40 -10.57
C SER A 22 -24.49 8.44 -9.04
N SER A 23 -24.28 7.28 -8.41
CA SER A 23 -23.77 7.28 -7.03
C SER A 23 -22.32 7.75 -7.11
N PRO A 24 -21.94 8.91 -6.53
CA PRO A 24 -20.53 9.20 -6.38
C PRO A 24 -19.98 8.06 -5.51
N SER A 25 -19.09 7.25 -6.09
CA SER A 25 -18.16 6.47 -5.28
C SER A 25 -17.57 7.47 -4.31
N GLU A 26 -17.85 7.30 -3.02
CA GLU A 26 -17.25 8.10 -1.97
C GLU A 26 -15.73 7.97 -2.16
N ALA A 27 -15.11 8.99 -2.76
CA ALA A 27 -13.70 8.95 -3.11
C ALA A 27 -12.93 8.86 -1.79
N ARG A 28 -12.42 7.66 -1.48
CA ARG A 28 -11.63 7.44 -0.28
C ARG A 28 -10.19 7.68 -0.63
N ALA A 29 -9.67 8.81 -0.17
CA ALA A 29 -8.25 9.10 -0.26
C ALA A 29 -7.44 7.94 0.36
N PHE A 30 -6.41 7.49 -0.35
CA PHE A 30 -5.53 6.41 0.08
C PHE A 30 -4.18 7.00 0.46
N PHE A 31 -3.80 6.85 1.73
CA PHE A 31 -2.53 7.33 2.25
C PHE A 31 -1.63 6.16 2.61
N VAL A 32 -0.40 6.18 2.11
CA VAL A 32 0.55 5.08 2.25
C VAL A 32 1.70 5.54 3.12
N PHE A 33 2.06 4.74 4.11
CA PHE A 33 3.20 4.96 5.00
C PHE A 33 4.01 3.68 5.09
N GLY A 34 5.33 3.80 5.14
CA GLY A 34 6.21 2.65 5.28
C GLY A 34 7.59 2.88 4.71
N ASP A 35 8.21 1.80 4.26
CA ASP A 35 9.58 1.73 3.79
C ASP A 35 9.65 1.44 2.28
N SER A 36 10.77 0.89 1.82
CA SER A 36 11.00 0.49 0.43
C SER A 36 9.93 -0.43 -0.13
N LEU A 37 9.28 -1.26 0.68
CA LEU A 37 8.27 -2.23 0.22
C LEU A 37 7.02 -1.55 -0.37
N VAL A 38 6.79 -0.29 0.00
CA VAL A 38 5.62 0.49 -0.41
C VAL A 38 6.00 1.87 -0.98
N ASP A 39 7.29 2.20 -1.06
CA ASP A 39 7.79 3.41 -1.73
C ASP A 39 7.54 3.34 -3.24
N ASN A 40 7.02 4.43 -3.79
CA ASN A 40 6.73 4.60 -5.21
C ASN A 40 7.57 5.73 -5.86
N GLY A 41 8.60 6.21 -5.18
CA GLY A 41 9.58 7.15 -5.73
C GLY A 41 9.89 8.37 -4.87
N ASN A 42 9.50 8.41 -3.59
CA ASN A 42 9.87 9.54 -2.72
C ASN A 42 11.39 9.70 -2.63
N ASN A 43 12.11 8.59 -2.57
CA ASN A 43 13.56 8.60 -2.44
C ASN A 43 14.28 9.23 -3.66
N ASN A 44 13.61 9.40 -4.80
CA ASN A 44 14.17 10.12 -5.95
C ASN A 44 14.32 11.63 -5.67
N PHE A 45 13.58 12.16 -4.70
CA PHE A 45 13.59 13.57 -4.30
C PHE A 45 14.45 13.85 -3.05
N LEU A 46 14.98 12.81 -2.40
CA LEU A 46 15.76 12.91 -1.15
C LEU A 46 17.25 12.77 -1.42
N ALA A 47 18.12 13.33 -0.57
CA ALA A 47 19.57 13.10 -0.64
C ALA A 47 19.95 11.76 0.03
N THR A 48 19.71 10.64 -0.67
CA THR A 48 19.94 9.27 -0.17
C THR A 48 20.56 8.36 -1.24
N THR A 49 21.20 7.28 -0.81
CA THR A 49 21.65 6.18 -1.69
C THR A 49 20.59 5.10 -1.88
N ALA A 50 19.57 5.04 -1.03
CA ALA A 50 18.48 4.09 -1.16
C ALA A 50 17.52 4.58 -2.25
N ARG A 51 17.85 4.35 -3.53
CA ARG A 51 17.03 4.76 -4.68
C ARG A 51 16.71 3.58 -5.58
N ALA A 52 15.54 3.66 -6.21
CA ALA A 52 15.08 2.70 -7.21
C ALA A 52 14.93 3.38 -8.59
N ASP A 53 15.95 4.13 -8.97
CA ASP A 53 16.04 4.97 -10.18
C ASP A 53 16.94 4.36 -11.27
N SER A 54 17.29 3.08 -11.14
CA SER A 54 18.12 2.33 -12.09
C SER A 54 17.59 0.91 -12.33
N PRO A 55 18.00 0.21 -13.40
CA PRO A 55 17.66 -1.21 -13.57
C PRO A 55 18.11 -2.05 -12.35
N PRO A 56 17.36 -3.09 -11.95
CA PRO A 56 16.22 -3.71 -12.65
C PRO A 56 14.85 -3.10 -12.29
N TYR A 57 14.80 -2.01 -11.54
CA TYR A 57 13.52 -1.45 -11.09
C TYR A 57 12.66 -1.01 -12.27
N GLY A 58 11.38 -1.39 -12.26
CA GLY A 58 10.43 -1.07 -13.33
C GLY A 58 10.58 -1.83 -14.65
N ILE A 59 11.46 -2.84 -14.75
CA ILE A 59 11.70 -3.56 -16.00
C ILE A 59 10.46 -4.29 -16.55
N ASP A 60 9.52 -4.70 -15.70
CA ASP A 60 8.29 -5.41 -16.09
C ASP A 60 7.11 -4.46 -16.33
N THR A 61 7.33 -3.14 -16.23
CA THR A 61 6.31 -2.15 -16.57
C THR A 61 6.26 -1.89 -18.07
N PRO A 62 5.15 -1.39 -18.63
CA PRO A 62 5.08 -1.08 -20.06
C PRO A 62 6.17 -0.12 -20.56
N SER A 63 6.63 0.80 -19.71
CA SER A 63 7.72 1.73 -20.05
C SER A 63 9.11 1.09 -20.01
N HIS A 64 9.28 -0.04 -19.31
CA HIS A 64 10.57 -0.69 -19.05
C HIS A 64 11.62 0.27 -18.45
N GLN A 65 11.17 1.29 -17.72
CA GLN A 65 12.01 2.32 -17.11
C GLN A 65 11.89 2.28 -15.58
N PRO A 66 12.94 2.70 -14.85
CA PRO A 66 12.89 2.85 -13.40
C PRO A 66 11.73 3.72 -12.95
N THR A 67 10.91 3.17 -12.05
CA THR A 67 9.69 3.83 -11.58
C THR A 67 9.81 4.44 -10.19
N GLY A 68 10.96 4.29 -9.53
CA GLY A 68 11.13 4.65 -8.12
C GLY A 68 10.58 3.61 -7.14
N ARG A 69 9.98 2.51 -7.63
CA ARG A 69 9.54 1.37 -6.81
C ARG A 69 10.68 0.38 -6.65
N PHE A 70 10.88 -0.14 -5.44
CA PHE A 70 11.85 -1.22 -5.16
C PHE A 70 11.34 -2.58 -5.65
N SER A 71 10.88 -2.64 -6.89
CA SER A 71 10.32 -3.80 -7.57
C SER A 71 10.55 -3.68 -9.08
N ASN A 72 10.53 -4.81 -9.78
CA ASN A 72 10.48 -4.87 -11.24
C ASN A 72 9.18 -4.30 -11.82
N GLY A 73 8.11 -4.21 -11.03
CA GLY A 73 6.81 -3.71 -11.46
C GLY A 73 6.10 -2.89 -10.37
N LEU A 74 4.79 -3.06 -10.32
CA LEU A 74 3.93 -2.46 -9.30
C LEU A 74 4.25 -2.98 -7.90
N ASN A 75 4.04 -2.14 -6.88
CA ASN A 75 4.07 -2.55 -5.48
C ASN A 75 2.63 -2.72 -4.94
N ILE A 76 2.50 -3.17 -3.70
CA ILE A 76 1.20 -3.48 -3.10
C ILE A 76 0.23 -2.28 -3.11
N PRO A 77 0.64 -1.06 -2.72
CA PRO A 77 -0.20 0.12 -2.84
C PRO A 77 -0.79 0.36 -4.23
N ASP A 78 -0.02 0.16 -5.30
CA ASP A 78 -0.53 0.35 -6.66
C ASP A 78 -1.64 -0.65 -6.99
N ILE A 79 -1.40 -1.92 -6.66
CA ILE A 79 -2.37 -3.01 -6.87
C ILE A 79 -3.64 -2.74 -6.04
N LEU A 80 -3.49 -2.21 -4.82
CA LEU A 80 -4.64 -1.81 -4.00
C LEU A 80 -5.40 -0.63 -4.63
N SER A 81 -4.70 0.40 -5.14
CA SER A 81 -5.34 1.49 -5.87
C SER A 81 -6.15 0.98 -7.07
N GLU A 82 -5.59 0.06 -7.86
CA GLU A 82 -6.30 -0.57 -8.99
C GLU A 82 -7.58 -1.30 -8.54
N HIS A 83 -7.51 -2.07 -7.45
CA HIS A 83 -8.67 -2.78 -6.89
C HIS A 83 -9.73 -1.83 -6.31
N LEU A 84 -9.31 -0.64 -5.86
CA LEU A 84 -10.21 0.41 -5.40
C LEU A 84 -10.81 1.23 -6.56
N GLY A 85 -10.41 0.98 -7.81
CA GLY A 85 -10.80 1.78 -8.96
C GLY A 85 -10.26 3.21 -8.89
N ALA A 86 -9.18 3.42 -8.13
CA ALA A 86 -8.51 4.71 -7.95
C ALA A 86 -7.21 4.75 -8.76
N GLU A 87 -6.79 5.95 -9.12
CA GLU A 87 -5.46 6.14 -9.66
C GLU A 87 -4.39 5.78 -8.59
N PRO A 88 -3.20 5.34 -8.99
CA PRO A 88 -2.09 5.17 -8.07
C PRO A 88 -1.75 6.49 -7.36
N THR A 89 -1.52 6.43 -6.05
CA THR A 89 -1.05 7.59 -5.28
C THR A 89 0.30 8.06 -5.82
N LEU A 90 0.58 9.37 -5.78
CA LEU A 90 1.89 9.91 -6.12
C LEU A 90 2.81 9.96 -4.89
N PRO A 91 4.14 9.98 -5.08
CA PRO A 91 5.08 10.29 -4.00
C PRO A 91 4.73 11.64 -3.37
N TYR A 92 4.74 11.73 -2.05
CA TYR A 92 4.48 12.95 -1.30
C TYR A 92 5.39 14.11 -1.74
N LEU A 93 6.65 13.80 -2.09
CA LEU A 93 7.63 14.79 -2.53
C LEU A 93 7.53 15.12 -4.03
N SER A 94 6.61 14.52 -4.77
CA SER A 94 6.45 14.79 -6.19
C SER A 94 5.88 16.19 -6.43
N PRO A 95 6.45 16.98 -7.36
CA PRO A 95 5.84 18.24 -7.77
C PRO A 95 4.48 18.04 -8.45
N ASP A 96 4.16 16.85 -8.94
CA ASP A 96 2.88 16.55 -9.58
C ASP A 96 1.75 16.27 -8.58
N LEU A 97 2.07 16.14 -7.28
CA LEU A 97 1.07 15.95 -6.22
C LEU A 97 0.41 17.28 -5.87
N GLN A 98 -0.49 17.75 -6.74
CA GLN A 98 -1.23 19.01 -6.59
C GLN A 98 -2.69 18.86 -7.06
N GLY A 99 -3.55 19.78 -6.63
CA GLY A 99 -4.96 19.83 -7.07
C GLY A 99 -5.73 18.53 -6.79
N GLU A 100 -6.49 18.04 -7.77
CA GLU A 100 -7.30 16.82 -7.67
C GLU A 100 -6.47 15.56 -7.31
N LYS A 101 -5.16 15.53 -7.61
CA LYS A 101 -4.28 14.41 -7.25
C LYS A 101 -4.13 14.27 -5.73
N LEU A 102 -4.24 15.35 -4.97
CA LEU A 102 -4.25 15.30 -3.50
C LEU A 102 -5.50 14.61 -2.94
N LEU A 103 -6.61 14.62 -3.68
CA LEU A 103 -7.86 13.98 -3.25
C LEU A 103 -7.82 12.45 -3.43
N VAL A 104 -6.96 11.96 -4.32
CA VAL A 104 -6.65 10.52 -4.44
C VAL A 104 -5.88 10.03 -3.20
N GLY A 105 -5.07 10.91 -2.61
CA GLY A 105 -4.20 10.62 -1.48
C GLY A 105 -2.72 10.73 -1.86
N ALA A 106 -1.84 10.29 -0.95
CA ALA A 106 -0.39 10.46 -1.11
C ALA A 106 0.40 9.30 -0.50
N ASN A 107 1.54 9.01 -1.10
CA ASN A 107 2.48 8.03 -0.59
C ASN A 107 3.61 8.74 0.17
N PHE A 108 3.73 8.48 1.47
CA PHE A 108 4.77 9.02 2.36
C PHE A 108 5.88 8.01 2.64
N ALA A 109 5.83 6.82 2.05
CA ALA A 109 6.83 5.79 2.29
C ALA A 109 8.21 6.21 1.77
N SER A 110 9.26 5.77 2.45
CA SER A 110 10.63 6.10 2.07
C SER A 110 11.57 4.94 2.34
N ALA A 111 12.32 4.50 1.34
CA ALA A 111 13.29 3.44 1.54
C ALA A 111 14.41 3.84 2.52
N GLY A 112 14.84 2.88 3.34
CA GLY A 112 15.88 3.07 4.34
C GLY A 112 15.39 3.63 5.67
N ILE A 113 14.08 3.85 5.84
CA ILE A 113 13.53 4.14 7.17
C ILE A 113 13.58 2.90 8.06
N GLY A 114 13.87 3.09 9.33
CA GLY A 114 13.82 2.06 10.36
C GLY A 114 12.58 2.18 11.24
N ILE A 115 12.41 1.21 12.14
CA ILE A 115 11.40 1.27 13.20
C ILE A 115 11.96 2.18 14.31
N LEU A 116 11.54 3.44 14.36
CA LEU A 116 11.93 4.39 15.40
C LEU A 116 10.80 4.48 16.44
N ASN A 117 11.14 4.33 17.72
CA ASN A 117 10.15 4.48 18.82
C ASN A 117 9.54 5.90 18.84
N ASP A 118 10.32 6.90 18.44
CA ASP A 118 9.91 8.31 18.49
C ASP A 118 8.86 8.69 17.43
N THR A 119 8.69 7.88 16.38
CA THR A 119 7.73 8.16 15.30
C THR A 119 6.34 7.58 15.57
N GLY A 120 6.22 6.56 16.42
CA GLY A 120 4.94 5.91 16.73
C GLY A 120 3.92 6.82 17.43
N ILE A 121 4.38 7.81 18.20
CA ILE A 121 3.53 8.77 18.92
C ILE A 121 3.09 9.93 18.02
N GLN A 122 3.87 10.25 16.97
CA GLN A 122 3.62 11.41 16.11
C GLN A 122 2.45 11.19 15.13
N PHE A 123 2.19 9.93 14.77
CA PHE A 123 1.12 9.59 13.83
C PHE A 123 -0.14 9.09 14.55
N ARG A 124 -0.93 10.03 15.09
CA ARG A 124 -2.27 9.73 15.63
C ARG A 124 -3.30 9.67 14.50
N LEU A 125 -3.12 8.71 13.59
CA LEU A 125 -3.91 8.56 12.36
C LEU A 125 -5.42 8.63 12.62
N HIS A 126 -5.90 7.99 13.69
CA HIS A 126 -7.31 8.02 14.07
C HIS A 126 -7.81 9.42 14.46
N GLU A 127 -7.02 10.17 15.24
CA GLU A 127 -7.32 11.57 15.60
C GLU A 127 -7.30 12.48 14.37
N MET A 128 -6.46 12.17 13.38
CA MET A 128 -6.40 12.87 12.10
C MET A 128 -7.55 12.50 11.15
N GLY A 129 -8.48 11.65 11.58
CA GLY A 129 -9.68 11.31 10.81
C GLY A 129 -9.62 9.97 10.08
N ALA A 130 -8.54 9.19 10.19
CA ALA A 130 -8.51 7.86 9.61
C ALA A 130 -9.57 6.96 10.27
N ARG A 131 -10.35 6.26 9.44
CA ARG A 131 -11.41 5.33 9.88
C ARG A 131 -11.16 3.89 9.48
N ARG A 132 -10.22 3.67 8.56
CA ARG A 132 -9.71 2.35 8.15
C ARG A 132 -8.21 2.49 7.92
N ALA A 133 -7.43 1.62 8.54
CA ALA A 133 -5.98 1.56 8.41
C ALA A 133 -5.57 0.10 8.19
N LEU A 134 -5.05 -0.21 7.01
CA LEU A 134 -4.44 -1.51 6.74
C LEU A 134 -3.01 -1.50 7.30
N VAL A 135 -2.73 -2.39 8.25
CA VAL A 135 -1.42 -2.48 8.91
C VAL A 135 -0.80 -3.83 8.57
N THR A 136 0.33 -3.82 7.88
CA THR A 136 1.05 -5.05 7.57
C THR A 136 1.98 -5.44 8.72
N GLY A 137 1.99 -6.73 9.07
CA GLY A 137 3.08 -7.31 9.85
C GLY A 137 4.37 -7.42 9.02
N THR A 138 5.45 -7.84 9.67
CA THR A 138 6.71 -8.18 8.99
C THR A 138 6.58 -9.48 8.21
N GLY A 139 7.31 -9.58 7.10
CA GLY A 139 7.53 -10.84 6.38
C GLY A 139 8.46 -11.80 7.14
N PRO A 140 8.76 -12.98 6.56
CA PRO A 140 9.68 -13.94 7.14
C PRO A 140 11.13 -13.47 6.97
N LEU A 141 11.61 -12.68 7.93
CA LEU A 141 12.94 -12.06 7.90
C LEU A 141 14.08 -13.05 7.68
N GLY A 142 14.02 -14.26 8.26
CA GLY A 142 15.06 -15.26 8.08
C GLY A 142 15.04 -15.94 6.71
N CYS A 143 13.99 -15.75 5.93
CA CYS A 143 13.83 -16.33 4.59
C CYS A 143 14.11 -15.33 3.46
N VAL A 144 14.50 -14.08 3.77
CA VAL A 144 14.78 -13.10 2.71
C VAL A 144 16.08 -13.49 1.98
N PRO A 145 16.17 -13.32 0.65
CA PRO A 145 17.32 -13.79 -0.12
C PRO A 145 18.67 -13.27 0.37
N ALA A 146 18.72 -12.03 0.88
CA ALA A 146 19.95 -11.45 1.44
C ALA A 146 20.44 -12.21 2.68
N GLU A 147 19.52 -12.63 3.56
CA GLU A 147 19.87 -13.39 4.77
C GLU A 147 20.21 -14.84 4.41
N LEU A 148 19.46 -15.46 3.49
CA LEU A 148 19.78 -16.80 2.99
C LEU A 148 21.19 -16.84 2.38
N ALA A 149 21.56 -15.84 1.57
CA ALA A 149 22.87 -15.75 0.96
C ALA A 149 24.02 -15.58 1.98
N LEU A 150 23.74 -14.98 3.15
CA LEU A 150 24.75 -14.69 4.17
C LEU A 150 24.82 -15.76 5.27
N ARG A 151 23.72 -16.44 5.57
CA ARG A 151 23.55 -17.24 6.79
C ARG A 151 23.17 -18.70 6.53
N SER A 152 22.59 -18.99 5.37
CA SER A 152 22.08 -20.33 5.06
C SER A 152 23.09 -21.16 4.29
N LEU A 153 23.27 -22.42 4.70
CA LEU A 153 24.13 -23.39 4.01
C LEU A 153 23.33 -24.41 3.19
N ASP A 154 22.06 -24.58 3.53
CA ASP A 154 21.14 -25.59 3.00
C ASP A 154 19.88 -24.98 2.37
N GLY A 155 19.76 -23.65 2.37
CA GLY A 155 18.58 -22.93 1.90
C GLY A 155 17.50 -22.76 2.97
N GLU A 156 17.72 -23.23 4.19
CA GLU A 156 16.81 -23.04 5.31
C GLU A 156 16.85 -21.59 5.83
N CYS A 157 15.70 -21.14 6.34
CA CYS A 157 15.57 -19.81 6.90
C CYS A 157 16.29 -19.68 8.24
N ASP A 158 16.87 -18.51 8.51
CA ASP A 158 17.51 -18.24 9.80
C ASP A 158 16.48 -18.27 10.96
N PRO A 159 16.66 -19.16 11.97
CA PRO A 159 15.66 -19.36 13.01
C PRO A 159 15.58 -18.18 14.00
N GLU A 160 16.67 -17.43 14.19
CA GLU A 160 16.70 -16.28 15.09
C GLU A 160 15.90 -15.12 14.48
N LEU A 161 16.12 -14.83 13.20
CA LEU A 161 15.38 -13.80 12.48
C LEU A 161 13.90 -14.16 12.32
N GLN A 162 13.58 -15.45 12.10
CA GLN A 162 12.18 -15.90 12.10
C GLN A 162 11.51 -15.74 13.45
N ARG A 163 12.24 -16.02 14.55
CA ARG A 163 11.72 -15.79 15.90
C ARG A 163 11.46 -14.31 16.13
N ALA A 164 12.37 -13.42 15.74
CA ALA A 164 12.20 -11.99 15.85
C ALA A 164 10.94 -11.49 15.11
N ALA A 165 10.73 -11.95 13.86
CA ALA A 165 9.53 -11.64 13.09
C ALA A 165 8.24 -12.09 13.80
N SER A 166 8.24 -13.31 14.36
CA SER A 166 7.08 -13.86 15.06
C SER A 166 6.71 -13.06 16.33
N LEU A 167 7.71 -12.61 17.09
CA LEU A 167 7.53 -11.84 18.32
C LEU A 167 6.97 -10.45 17.99
N PHE A 168 7.55 -9.79 16.99
CA PHE A 168 7.06 -8.49 16.51
C PHE A 168 5.61 -8.58 16.04
N ASN A 169 5.29 -9.54 15.16
CA ASN A 169 3.95 -9.69 14.62
C ASN A 169 2.90 -10.00 15.69
N SER A 170 3.26 -10.81 16.69
CA SER A 170 2.38 -11.13 17.81
C SER A 170 2.06 -9.89 18.65
N GLN A 171 3.07 -9.09 18.98
CA GLN A 171 2.89 -7.85 19.75
C GLN A 171 2.12 -6.81 18.95
N LEU A 172 2.43 -6.63 17.67
CA LEU A 172 1.70 -5.74 16.78
C LEU A 172 0.20 -6.07 16.78
N PHE A 173 -0.15 -7.34 16.59
CA PHE A 173 -1.54 -7.76 16.58
C PHE A 173 -2.27 -7.46 17.90
N GLN A 174 -1.61 -7.69 19.03
CA GLN A 174 -2.17 -7.36 20.34
C GLN A 174 -2.44 -5.86 20.50
N VAL A 175 -1.47 -5.01 20.10
CA VAL A 175 -1.63 -3.55 20.14
C VAL A 175 -2.79 -3.10 19.24
N LEU A 176 -2.91 -3.64 18.03
CA LEU A 176 -4.00 -3.28 17.12
C LEU A 176 -5.37 -3.69 17.67
N GLN A 177 -5.47 -4.87 18.30
CA GLN A 177 -6.70 -5.30 18.97
C GLN A 177 -7.06 -4.40 20.14
N GLU A 178 -6.08 -4.03 20.96
CA GLU A 178 -6.29 -3.13 22.10
C GLU A 178 -6.80 -1.76 21.61
N LEU A 179 -6.15 -1.20 20.58
CA LEU A 179 -6.58 0.07 19.97
C LEU A 179 -8.01 -0.01 19.43
N ASN A 180 -8.35 -1.04 18.66
CA ASN A 180 -9.72 -1.22 18.16
C ASN A 180 -10.74 -1.35 19.30
N SER A 181 -10.38 -2.05 20.39
CA SER A 181 -11.23 -2.15 21.58
C SER A 181 -11.40 -0.79 22.28
N GLN A 182 -10.34 0.02 22.38
CA GLN A 182 -10.41 1.36 22.96
C GLN A 182 -11.28 2.30 22.13
N PHE A 183 -11.21 2.19 20.80
CA PHE A 183 -12.02 3.00 19.88
C PHE A 183 -13.45 2.47 19.70
N GLY A 184 -13.73 1.23 20.12
CA GLY A 184 -15.04 0.60 19.92
C GLY A 184 -15.37 0.35 18.44
N ALA A 185 -14.36 0.26 17.58
CA ALA A 185 -14.51 0.10 16.14
C ALA A 185 -13.29 -0.60 15.52
N ASP A 186 -13.51 -1.34 14.44
CA ASP A 186 -12.46 -2.00 13.66
C ASP A 186 -11.75 -1.01 12.73
N VAL A 187 -11.00 -0.07 13.31
CA VAL A 187 -10.25 0.93 12.55
C VAL A 187 -9.01 0.29 11.91
N PHE A 188 -8.26 -0.49 12.68
CA PHE A 188 -7.01 -1.11 12.24
C PHE A 188 -7.25 -2.55 11.80
N ILE A 189 -6.87 -2.86 10.56
CA ILE A 189 -7.02 -4.17 9.93
C ILE A 189 -5.61 -4.72 9.71
N SER A 190 -5.28 -5.84 10.37
CA SER A 190 -3.96 -6.47 10.24
C SER A 190 -3.87 -7.33 8.97
N ALA A 191 -2.86 -7.09 8.13
CA ALA A 191 -2.47 -7.98 7.04
C ALA A 191 -1.30 -8.88 7.47
N ASN A 192 -1.48 -10.19 7.32
CA ASN A 192 -0.47 -11.18 7.71
C ASN A 192 0.54 -11.42 6.57
N ALA A 193 1.47 -10.48 6.39
CA ALA A 193 2.52 -10.59 5.37
C ALA A 193 3.42 -11.82 5.59
N PHE A 194 3.71 -12.20 6.84
CA PHE A 194 4.48 -13.40 7.15
C PHE A 194 3.89 -14.64 6.48
N ARG A 195 2.60 -14.91 6.69
CA ARG A 195 1.92 -16.07 6.12
C ARG A 195 1.82 -15.96 4.60
N MET A 196 1.53 -14.77 4.06
CA MET A 196 1.46 -14.56 2.61
C MET A 196 2.79 -14.92 1.93
N HIS A 197 3.91 -14.45 2.47
CA HIS A 197 5.24 -14.74 1.93
C HIS A 197 5.64 -16.20 2.16
N MET A 198 5.38 -16.75 3.35
CA MET A 198 5.71 -18.16 3.63
C MET A 198 4.96 -19.12 2.72
N ASN A 199 3.68 -18.86 2.41
CA ASN A 199 2.93 -19.68 1.45
C ASN A 199 3.64 -19.76 0.10
N TYR A 200 4.15 -18.61 -0.38
CA TYR A 200 4.89 -18.53 -1.63
C TYR A 200 6.25 -19.23 -1.53
N VAL A 201 6.99 -19.03 -0.44
CA VAL A 201 8.31 -19.67 -0.21
C VAL A 201 8.19 -21.19 -0.16
N THR A 202 7.17 -21.72 0.54
CA THR A 202 7.02 -23.17 0.74
C THR A 202 6.25 -23.87 -0.37
N ASN A 203 5.51 -23.14 -1.20
CA ASN A 203 4.68 -23.70 -2.27
C ASN A 203 4.63 -22.78 -3.49
N PRO A 204 5.76 -22.48 -4.14
CA PRO A 204 5.84 -21.52 -5.25
C PRO A 204 5.02 -21.94 -6.48
N GLU A 205 4.83 -23.24 -6.71
CA GLU A 205 4.06 -23.78 -7.83
C GLU A 205 2.59 -23.35 -7.78
N ALA A 206 2.01 -23.26 -6.57
CA ALA A 206 0.65 -22.75 -6.38
C ALA A 206 0.48 -21.28 -6.78
N PHE A 207 1.59 -20.56 -6.97
CA PHE A 207 1.62 -19.15 -7.37
C PHE A 207 2.24 -18.95 -8.76
N GLY A 208 2.32 -20.02 -9.57
CA GLY A 208 2.76 -19.93 -10.97
C GLY A 208 4.27 -19.81 -11.17
N LYS A 209 5.09 -19.98 -10.12
CA LYS A 209 6.52 -20.20 -10.28
C LYS A 209 6.81 -21.69 -10.44
N THR A 210 7.23 -22.08 -11.63
CA THR A 210 7.88 -23.39 -11.88
C THR A 210 9.38 -23.26 -11.63
N SER A 211 9.93 -24.18 -10.84
CA SER A 211 11.35 -24.31 -10.49
C SER A 211 12.28 -24.36 -11.69
#